data_AF-A0A5B9D8M1-F1
#
_entry.id   AF-A0A5B9D8M1-F1
#
_cell.length_a   1.000
_cell.length_b   1.000
_cell.length_c   1.000
_cell.angle_alpha   90.00
_cell.angle_beta   90.00
_cell.angle_gamma   90.00
#
_symmetry.space_group_name_H-M   'P 1'
#
loop_
_entity.id
_entity.type
_entity.pdbx_description
1 polymer ?
#
loop_
_entity_poly.entity_id
_entity_poly.type
_entity_poly.pdbx_seq_one_letter_code
_entity_poly.pdbx_strand_id
1 'polypeptide(L)'
;MNAKTKSILLRVILITTISFSSIGAGFYFHNNIIIRGTITYLSFEGGFYGIISTTNNSYDPINLQPEFEEEGLKVFFIARRNLEMASFHGWGDLIEIRYIRRI
;
A
#
# COMPACT_ATOMS: atom_id res chain seq x y z
N MET A 1 30.18 34.00 -17.84
CA MET A 1 29.18 33.82 -16.77
C MET A 1 29.81 34.15 -15.41
N ASN A 2 29.24 35.09 -14.63
CA ASN A 2 29.88 35.59 -13.41
C ASN A 2 29.56 34.71 -12.17
N ALA A 3 30.32 34.88 -11.09
CA ALA A 3 30.20 34.07 -9.87
C ALA A 3 28.80 34.14 -9.22
N LYS A 4 28.13 35.29 -9.36
CA LYS A 4 26.76 35.53 -8.88
C LYS A 4 25.74 34.74 -9.70
N THR A 5 25.90 34.69 -11.03
CA THR A 5 25.07 33.89 -11.94
C THR A 5 25.26 32.39 -11.72
N LYS A 6 26.50 31.94 -11.45
CA LYS A 6 26.80 30.53 -11.09
C LYS A 6 26.13 30.11 -9.77
N SER A 7 26.14 30.97 -8.74
CA SER A 7 25.52 30.64 -7.45
C SER A 7 23.99 30.65 -7.50
N ILE A 8 23.39 31.54 -8.31
CA ILE A 8 21.93 31.55 -8.56
C ILE A 8 21.51 30.27 -9.30
N LEU A 9 22.22 29.88 -10.37
CA LEU A 9 21.93 28.65 -11.11
C LEU A 9 22.06 27.40 -10.23
N LEU A 10 23.09 27.32 -9.39
CA LEU A 10 23.30 26.19 -8.49
C LEU A 10 22.15 26.04 -7.48
N ARG A 11 21.62 27.16 -6.95
CA ARG A 11 20.48 27.16 -6.02
C ARG A 11 19.18 26.75 -6.70
N VAL A 12 18.95 27.18 -7.94
CA VAL A 12 17.77 26.79 -8.72
C VAL A 12 17.76 25.29 -8.99
N ILE A 13 18.91 24.71 -9.36
CA ILE A 13 19.05 23.26 -9.60
C ILE A 13 18.83 22.45 -8.31
N LEU A 14 19.29 22.95 -7.15
CA LEU A 14 19.08 22.27 -5.87
C LEU A 14 17.60 22.26 -5.45
N ILE A 15 16.86 23.34 -5.71
CA ILE A 15 15.44 23.45 -5.36
C ILE A 15 14.56 22.57 -6.28
N THR A 16 14.91 22.44 -7.56
CA THR A 16 14.14 21.60 -8.49
C THR A 16 14.29 20.11 -8.21
N THR A 17 15.47 19.66 -7.76
CA THR A 17 15.71 18.24 -7.47
C THR A 17 14.95 17.76 -6.23
N ILE A 18 14.83 18.60 -5.19
CA ILE A 18 14.07 18.28 -3.96
C ILE A 18 12.57 18.16 -4.24
N SER A 19 12.03 19.01 -5.13
CA SER A 19 10.63 18.97 -5.53
C SER A 19 10.27 17.74 -6.37
N PHE A 20 11.20 17.24 -7.18
CA PHE A 20 10.96 16.06 -8.03
C PHE A 20 10.90 14.76 -7.23
N SER A 21 11.72 14.61 -6.18
CA SER A 21 11.67 13.46 -5.27
C SER A 21 10.38 13.36 -4.46
N SER A 22 9.82 14.50 -4.04
CA SER A 22 8.63 14.55 -3.20
C SER A 22 7.36 14.09 -3.94
N ILE A 23 7.29 14.30 -5.25
CA ILE A 23 6.15 13.87 -6.07
C ILE A 23 6.12 12.33 -6.18
N GLY A 24 7.27 11.69 -6.40
CA GLY A 24 7.36 10.23 -6.55
C GLY A 24 6.93 9.48 -5.28
N ALA A 25 7.48 9.88 -4.12
CA ALA A 25 7.12 9.26 -2.85
C ALA A 25 5.65 9.53 -2.47
N GLY A 26 5.19 10.79 -2.57
CA GLY A 26 3.81 11.16 -2.27
C GLY A 26 2.80 10.40 -3.13
N PHE A 27 3.06 10.26 -4.43
CA PHE A 27 2.20 9.50 -5.33
C PHE A 27 2.22 8.00 -5.02
N TYR A 28 3.35 7.44 -4.60
CA TYR A 28 3.46 6.02 -4.24
C TYR A 28 2.65 5.69 -2.98
N PHE A 29 2.73 6.52 -1.94
CA PHE A 29 1.94 6.36 -0.71
C PHE A 29 0.45 6.70 -0.91
N HIS A 30 0.13 7.62 -1.83
CA HIS A 30 -1.27 7.95 -2.12
C HIS A 30 -2.04 6.75 -2.68
N ASN A 31 -1.37 5.92 -3.47
CA ASN A 31 -2.01 4.79 -4.15
C ASN A 31 -1.83 3.44 -3.42
N ASN A 32 -0.94 3.35 -2.43
CA ASN A 32 -0.63 2.10 -1.75
C ASN A 32 -0.82 2.19 -0.24
N ILE A 33 -1.44 1.14 0.31
CA ILE A 33 -1.57 0.84 1.73
C ILE A 33 -0.31 0.08 2.13
N ILE A 34 0.37 0.55 3.18
CA ILE A 34 1.56 -0.11 3.74
C ILE A 34 1.32 -0.32 5.24
N ILE A 35 0.90 -1.53 5.62
CA ILE A 35 0.40 -1.78 6.98
C ILE A 35 0.71 -3.21 7.44
N ARG A 36 0.58 -3.43 8.75
CA ARG A 36 0.58 -4.76 9.37
C ARG A 36 -0.84 -5.22 9.59
N GLY A 37 -1.06 -6.53 9.51
CA GLY A 37 -2.36 -7.12 9.78
C GLY A 37 -2.26 -8.59 10.17
N THR A 38 -3.43 -9.16 10.40
CA THR A 38 -3.63 -10.57 10.74
C THR A 38 -4.56 -11.17 9.70
N ILE A 39 -4.17 -12.32 9.16
CA ILE A 39 -4.99 -13.12 8.26
C ILE A 39 -6.18 -13.68 9.06
N THR A 40 -7.38 -13.54 8.52
CA THR A 40 -8.62 -14.00 9.16
C THR A 40 -9.50 -14.71 8.14
N TYR A 41 -9.88 -15.93 8.44
CA TYR A 41 -10.83 -16.73 7.73
C TYR A 41 -12.25 -16.30 8.09
N LEU A 42 -13.05 -16.12 7.06
CA LEU A 42 -14.42 -15.63 7.14
C LEU A 42 -15.32 -16.69 6.54
N SER A 43 -16.22 -17.25 7.34
CA SER A 43 -16.99 -18.45 6.97
C SER A 43 -18.26 -18.18 6.17
N PHE A 44 -18.56 -16.93 5.82
CA PHE A 44 -19.72 -16.59 4.99
C PHE A 44 -19.38 -16.73 3.49
N GLU A 45 -20.41 -16.80 2.64
CA GLU A 45 -20.29 -16.90 1.18
C GLU A 45 -19.42 -18.06 0.64
N GLY A 46 -19.26 -19.13 1.43
CA GLY A 46 -18.45 -20.30 1.05
C GLY A 46 -17.03 -20.29 1.58
N GLY A 47 -16.63 -19.25 2.32
CA GLY A 47 -15.34 -19.20 2.99
C GLY A 47 -14.27 -18.44 2.19
N PHE A 48 -13.65 -17.44 2.82
CA PHE A 48 -12.48 -16.76 2.25
C PHE A 48 -11.56 -16.21 3.33
N TYR A 49 -10.35 -15.83 2.93
CA TYR A 49 -9.37 -15.18 3.81
C TYR A 49 -9.30 -13.68 3.54
N GLY A 50 -9.50 -12.90 4.60
CA GLY A 50 -9.29 -11.46 4.64
C GLY A 50 -8.09 -11.07 5.50
N ILE A 51 -7.79 -9.77 5.55
CA ILE A 51 -6.76 -9.22 6.45
C ILE A 51 -7.39 -8.16 7.35
N ILE A 52 -7.26 -8.32 8.66
CA ILE A 52 -7.60 -7.29 9.65
C ILE A 52 -6.33 -6.54 10.02
N SER A 53 -6.31 -5.24 9.78
CA SER A 53 -5.15 -4.40 10.10
C SER A 53 -4.96 -4.21 11.60
N THR A 54 -3.77 -3.78 12.01
CA THR A 54 -3.53 -3.34 13.40
C THR A 54 -4.37 -2.13 13.84
N THR A 55 -5.06 -1.47 12.90
CA THR A 55 -5.99 -0.36 13.15
C THR A 55 -7.45 -0.79 13.00
N ASN A 56 -7.73 -2.10 12.99
CA ASN A 56 -9.07 -2.71 12.83
C ASN A 56 -9.78 -2.39 11.50
N ASN A 57 -9.04 -2.08 10.43
CA ASN A 57 -9.61 -2.01 9.09
C ASN A 57 -9.63 -3.41 8.46
N SER A 58 -10.74 -3.77 7.82
CA SER A 58 -10.90 -5.01 7.06
C SER A 58 -10.50 -4.82 5.61
N TYR A 59 -9.69 -5.74 5.08
CA TYR A 59 -9.23 -5.75 3.69
C TYR A 59 -9.52 -7.08 3.02
N ASP A 60 -10.14 -7.02 1.84
CA ASP A 60 -10.50 -8.16 0.98
C ASP A 60 -9.47 -8.28 -0.18
N PRO A 61 -8.48 -9.19 -0.07
CA PRO A 61 -7.43 -9.33 -1.07
C PRO A 61 -7.85 -10.19 -2.27
N ILE A 62 -7.77 -9.63 -3.48
CA ILE A 62 -8.12 -10.37 -4.72
C ILE A 62 -7.07 -11.39 -5.17
N ASN A 63 -5.87 -11.34 -4.60
CA ASN A 63 -4.71 -12.13 -5.03
C ASN A 63 -3.85 -12.61 -3.85
N LEU A 64 -4.49 -12.98 -2.73
CA LEU A 64 -3.80 -13.61 -1.61
C LEU A 64 -3.23 -14.97 -2.07
N GLN A 65 -1.95 -15.21 -1.80
CA GLN A 65 -1.31 -16.47 -2.18
C GLN A 65 -1.67 -17.56 -1.14
N PRO A 66 -1.87 -18.83 -1.55
CA PRO A 66 -2.26 -19.91 -0.65
C PRO A 66 -1.33 -20.10 0.55
N GLU A 67 -0.04 -19.78 0.38
CA GLU A 67 0.95 -19.83 1.46
C GLU A 67 0.67 -18.87 2.62
N PHE A 68 -0.25 -17.91 2.47
CA PHE A 68 -0.66 -16.98 3.51
C PHE A 68 -2.08 -17.25 4.03
N GLU A 69 -2.78 -18.26 3.52
CA GLU A 69 -4.13 -18.66 3.94
C GLU A 69 -4.08 -19.46 5.26
N GLU A 70 -3.61 -18.80 6.32
CA GLU A 70 -3.43 -19.38 7.64
C GLU A 70 -4.08 -18.46 8.67
N GLU A 71 -5.12 -18.96 9.36
CA GLU A 71 -5.84 -18.21 10.39
C GLU A 71 -4.87 -17.67 11.45
N GLY A 72 -4.97 -16.38 11.75
CA GLY A 72 -4.14 -15.74 12.78
C GLY A 72 -2.72 -15.39 12.31
N LEU A 73 -2.34 -15.68 11.06
CA LEU A 73 -1.01 -15.35 10.54
C LEU A 73 -0.79 -13.84 10.51
N LYS A 74 0.24 -13.38 11.20
CA LYS A 74 0.65 -11.97 11.20
C LYS A 74 1.46 -11.67 9.94
N VAL A 75 1.09 -10.59 9.26
CA VAL A 75 1.71 -10.20 8.00
C VAL A 75 2.03 -8.71 7.97
N PHE A 76 3.06 -8.36 7.20
CA PHE A 76 3.27 -7.02 6.68
C PHE A 76 3.00 -7.04 5.19
N PHE A 77 2.24 -6.09 4.68
CA PHE A 77 1.90 -6.04 3.27
C PHE A 77 1.88 -4.62 2.70
N ILE A 78 2.10 -4.56 1.39
CA ILE A 78 1.90 -3.39 0.55
C ILE A 78 0.80 -3.77 -0.44
N ALA A 79 -0.27 -2.99 -0.50
CA ALA A 79 -1.37 -3.26 -1.41
C ALA A 79 -1.92 -1.98 -2.03
N ARG A 80 -2.45 -2.08 -3.24
CA ARG A 80 -3.20 -0.99 -3.88
C ARG A 80 -4.68 -1.15 -3.55
N ARG A 81 -5.33 -0.08 -3.07
CA ARG A 81 -6.80 -0.08 -2.95
C ARG A 81 -7.39 -0.05 -4.35
N ASN A 82 -8.31 -0.97 -4.64
CA ASN A 82 -9.09 -0.91 -5.86
C ASN A 82 -10.30 0.00 -5.62
N LEU A 83 -10.27 1.21 -6.17
CA LEU A 83 -11.36 2.20 -6.03
C LEU A 83 -12.45 2.03 -7.08
N GLU A 84 -12.20 1.23 -8.12
CA GLU A 84 -13.12 1.06 -9.25
C GLU A 84 -14.09 -0.11 -9.05
N MET A 85 -13.79 -0.99 -8.09
CA MET A 85 -14.56 -2.19 -7.80
C MET A 85 -14.85 -2.31 -6.30
N ALA A 86 -16.10 -2.61 -5.97
CA ALA A 86 -16.45 -2.99 -4.60
C ALA A 86 -15.97 -4.42 -4.32
N SER A 87 -15.73 -4.71 -3.03
CA SER A 87 -15.47 -6.08 -2.58
C SER A 87 -16.64 -6.98 -2.97
N PHE A 88 -16.32 -8.12 -3.58
CA PHE A 88 -17.32 -9.14 -3.94
C PHE A 88 -18.05 -9.65 -2.70
N HIS A 89 -17.34 -9.71 -1.57
CA HIS A 89 -17.83 -10.23 -0.30
C HIS A 89 -18.52 -9.16 0.58
N GLY A 90 -18.45 -7.87 0.21
CA GLY A 90 -19.04 -6.77 0.98
C GLY A 90 -18.48 -6.59 2.40
N TRP A 91 -17.33 -7.18 2.72
CA TRP A 91 -16.79 -7.24 4.08
C TRP A 91 -15.69 -6.21 4.39
N GLY A 92 -14.90 -5.84 3.40
CA GLY A 92 -13.75 -4.96 3.58
C GLY A 92 -13.39 -4.21 2.31
N ASP A 93 -12.36 -3.36 2.41
CA ASP A 93 -11.80 -2.65 1.26
C ASP A 93 -11.17 -3.67 0.30
N LEU A 94 -11.57 -3.65 -0.97
CA LEU A 94 -10.97 -4.50 -2.00
C LEU A 94 -9.54 -4.02 -2.28
N ILE A 95 -8.57 -4.93 -2.13
CA ILE A 95 -7.15 -4.62 -2.32
C ILE A 95 -6.45 -5.62 -3.24
N GLU A 96 -5.45 -5.13 -3.94
CA GLU A 96 -4.50 -5.95 -4.69
C GLU A 96 -3.14 -5.93 -3.99
N ILE A 97 -2.71 -7.07 -3.47
CA ILE A 97 -1.44 -7.23 -2.78
C ILE A 97 -0.30 -7.11 -3.80
N ARG A 98 0.61 -6.18 -3.54
CA ARG A 98 1.86 -5.99 -4.30
C ARG A 98 3.05 -6.66 -3.64
N TYR A 99 3.03 -6.72 -2.32
CA TYR A 99 4.06 -7.36 -1.52
C TYR A 99 3.44 -7.86 -0.22
N ILE A 100 3.82 -9.05 0.23
CA ILE A 100 3.40 -9.60 1.52
C ILE A 100 4.50 -10.48 2.09
N ARG A 101 4.66 -10.43 3.42
CA ARG A 101 5.54 -11.34 4.16
C ARG A 101 5.00 -11.61 5.55
N ARG A 102 5.39 -12.76 6.10
CA ARG A 102 5.17 -13.13 7.50
C ARG A 102 6.03 -12.24 8.43
N ILE A 103 5.54 -11.98 9.65
CA ILE A 103 6.25 -11.19 10.67
C ILE A 103 6.28 -11.87 12.03
#